data_AF-A0A1S9PHG3-F1
#
_entry.id   AF-A0A1S9PHG3-F1
#
_cell.length_a   1.000
_cell.length_b   1.000
_cell.length_c   1.000
_cell.angle_alpha   90.00
_cell.angle_beta   90.00
_cell.angle_gamma   90.00
#
_symmetry.space_group_name_H-M   'P 1'
#
loop_
_entity.id
_entity.type
_entity.pdbx_description
1 polymer ?
#
loop_
_entity_poly.entity_id
_entity_poly.type
_entity_poly.pdbx_seq_one_letter_code
_entity_poly.pdbx_strand_id
1 'polypeptide(L)'
;MNRDELYLSIIDLRKRVAAVTAIISIELRCSNETPLPLNKLIEHQLQLYSELRNLLITYGSSADEIEKFDEHLHQLKIGYLLHEMNIHLPPLR
;
A
#
# COMPACT_ATOMS: atom_id res chain seq x y z
N MET A 1 1.79 11.16 -22.18
CA MET A 1 2.49 9.91 -21.82
C MET A 1 2.17 8.87 -22.87
N ASN A 2 3.18 8.28 -23.50
CA ASN A 2 3.00 7.13 -24.39
C ASN A 2 2.81 5.84 -23.56
N ARG A 3 2.47 4.72 -24.23
CA ARG A 3 2.13 3.46 -23.53
C ARG A 3 3.32 2.87 -22.76
N ASP A 4 4.54 3.04 -23.26
CA ASP A 4 5.77 2.51 -22.64
C ASP A 4 6.14 3.31 -21.38
N GLU A 5 6.02 4.64 -21.42
CA GLU A 5 6.18 5.51 -20.26
C GLU A 5 5.15 5.19 -19.17
N LEU A 6 3.91 4.89 -19.56
CA LEU A 6 2.87 4.49 -18.62
C LEU A 6 3.16 3.15 -17.96
N TYR A 7 3.65 2.18 -18.73
CA TYR A 7 4.10 0.89 -18.20
C TYR A 7 5.27 1.03 -17.21
N LEU A 8 6.29 1.81 -17.56
CA LEU A 8 7.43 2.07 -16.67
C LEU A 8 7.00 2.78 -15.37
N SER A 9 6.08 3.74 -15.47
CA SER A 9 5.53 4.45 -14.30
C SER A 9 4.76 3.50 -13.38
N ILE A 10 3.98 2.58 -13.95
CA ILE A 10 3.27 1.54 -13.18
C ILE A 10 4.26 0.63 -12.44
N ILE A 11 5.36 0.21 -13.08
CA ILE A 11 6.38 -0.61 -12.43
C ILE A 11 7.05 0.12 -11.27
N ASP A 12 7.47 1.36 -11.49
CA ASP A 12 8.11 2.17 -10.44
C ASP A 12 7.19 2.36 -9.24
N LEU A 13 5.93 2.71 -9.53
CA LEU A 13 4.95 2.95 -8.49
C LEU A 13 4.60 1.68 -7.71
N ARG A 14 4.53 0.51 -8.37
CA ARG A 14 4.39 -0.80 -7.68
C ARG A 14 5.54 -1.07 -6.71
N LYS A 15 6.78 -0.74 -7.08
CA LYS A 15 7.94 -0.91 -6.19
C LYS A 15 7.85 0.01 -4.97
N ARG A 16 7.41 1.26 -5.16
CA ARG A 16 7.21 2.23 -4.08
C ARG A 16 6.10 1.78 -3.12
N VAL A 17 4.96 1.32 -3.64
CA VAL A 17 3.86 0.74 -2.85
C VAL A 17 4.36 -0.46 -2.03
N ALA A 18 5.15 -1.35 -2.62
CA ALA A 18 5.69 -2.52 -1.92
C ALA A 18 6.66 -2.12 -0.79
N ALA A 19 7.56 -1.16 -1.05
CA ALA A 19 8.51 -0.67 -0.06
C ALA A 19 7.81 -0.03 1.15
N VAL A 20 6.83 0.84 0.92
CA VAL A 20 6.07 1.50 1.99
C VAL A 20 5.21 0.49 2.76
N THR A 21 4.61 -0.51 2.08
CA THR A 21 3.90 -1.61 2.76
C THR A 21 4.80 -2.37 3.72
N ALA A 22 6.05 -2.65 3.31
CA ALA A 22 7.01 -3.35 4.15
C ALA A 22 7.37 -2.53 5.40
N ILE A 23 7.58 -1.22 5.25
CA ILE A 23 7.84 -0.30 6.37
C ILE A 23 6.65 -0.27 7.32
N ILE A 24 5.42 -0.08 6.82
CA ILE A 24 4.21 -0.09 7.64
C ILE A 24 4.08 -1.41 8.40
N SER A 25 4.33 -2.54 7.74
CA SER A 25 4.28 -3.85 8.37
C SER A 25 5.29 -4.00 9.51
N ILE A 26 6.48 -3.40 9.38
CA ILE A 26 7.50 -3.37 10.44
C ILE A 26 7.02 -2.48 11.59
N GLU A 27 6.58 -1.25 11.31
CA GLU A 27 6.08 -0.32 12.34
C GLU A 27 4.89 -0.90 13.12
N LEU A 28 3.96 -1.57 12.44
CA LEU A 28 2.82 -2.25 13.09
C LEU A 28 3.25 -3.37 14.06
N ARG A 29 4.46 -3.93 13.89
CA ARG A 29 5.02 -5.02 14.72
C ARG A 29 6.01 -4.52 15.77
N CYS A 30 6.67 -3.40 15.53
CA CYS A 30 7.74 -2.87 16.38
C CYS A 30 7.18 -1.82 17.34
N SER A 31 7.18 -2.12 18.64
CA SER A 31 6.93 -1.15 19.72
C SER A 31 8.18 -0.31 20.00
N ASN A 32 8.70 0.39 18.98
CA ASN A 32 9.92 1.19 19.09
C ASN A 32 9.65 2.55 19.77
N GLU A 33 10.64 3.03 20.55
CA GLU A 33 10.57 4.26 21.37
C GLU A 33 10.47 5.56 20.55
N THR A 34 10.72 5.50 19.24
CA THR A 34 10.45 6.59 18.29
C THR A 34 9.63 6.02 17.14
N PRO A 35 8.30 6.00 17.24
CA PRO A 35 7.46 5.57 16.13
C PRO A 35 7.64 6.57 14.98
N LEU A 36 7.89 6.07 13.77
CA LEU A 36 7.51 6.86 12.60
C LEU A 36 6.00 7.10 12.74
N PRO A 37 5.48 8.28 12.38
CA PRO A 37 4.05 8.53 12.45
C PRO A 37 3.35 7.60 11.46
N LEU A 38 2.88 6.45 11.95
CA LEU A 38 2.22 5.39 11.20
C LEU A 38 1.11 5.96 10.33
N ASN A 39 0.38 6.95 10.85
CA ASN A 39 -0.65 7.70 10.15
C ASN A 39 -0.11 8.35 8.86
N LYS A 40 1.07 8.98 8.90
CA LYS A 40 1.69 9.55 7.69
C LYS A 40 2.15 8.50 6.70
N LEU A 41 2.61 7.33 7.17
CA LEU A 41 2.96 6.22 6.30
C LEU A 41 1.72 5.66 5.60
N ILE A 42 0.61 5.51 6.33
CA ILE A 42 -0.69 5.08 5.80
C ILE A 42 -1.25 6.11 4.81
N GLU A 43 -1.21 7.40 5.14
CA GLU A 43 -1.60 8.48 4.21
C GLU A 43 -0.78 8.45 2.92
N HIS A 44 0.55 8.32 3.04
CA HIS A 44 1.42 8.22 1.88
C HIS A 44 1.09 6.98 1.05
N GLN A 45 0.84 5.85 1.71
CA GLN A 45 0.47 4.62 1.04
C GLN A 45 -0.84 4.76 0.26
N LEU A 46 -1.86 5.38 0.86
CA LEU A 46 -3.13 5.67 0.19
C LEU A 46 -2.96 6.53 -1.07
N GLN A 47 -2.06 7.53 -1.03
CA GLN A 47 -1.74 8.35 -2.19
C GLN A 47 -1.10 7.54 -3.32
N LEU A 48 -0.09 6.71 -3.00
CA LEU A 48 0.56 5.83 -3.99
C LEU A 48 -0.44 4.84 -4.60
N TYR A 49 -1.34 4.28 -3.80
CA TYR A 49 -2.41 3.41 -4.26
C TYR A 49 -3.37 4.13 -5.22
N SER A 50 -3.81 5.33 -4.87
CA SER A 50 -4.70 6.13 -5.72
C SER A 50 -4.04 6.45 -7.07
N GLU A 51 -2.77 6.82 -7.06
CA GLU A 51 -2.01 7.10 -8.28
C GLU A 51 -1.87 5.83 -9.15
N LEU A 52 -1.56 4.69 -8.53
CA LEU A 52 -1.37 3.43 -9.24
C LEU A 52 -2.68 2.92 -9.85
N ARG A 53 -3.78 3.03 -9.12
CA ARG A 53 -5.11 2.67 -9.62
C ARG A 53 -5.47 3.49 -10.85
N ASN A 54 -5.22 4.80 -10.82
CA ASN A 54 -5.45 5.69 -11.97
C ASN A 54 -4.58 5.32 -13.17
N LEU A 55 -3.30 4.99 -12.94
CA LEU A 55 -2.41 4.54 -14.01
C LEU A 55 -2.86 3.20 -14.61
N LEU A 56 -3.28 2.23 -13.80
CA LEU A 56 -3.78 0.94 -14.27
C LEU A 56 -5.05 1.09 -15.12
N ILE A 57 -5.99 1.94 -14.69
CA ILE A 57 -7.19 2.28 -15.48
C ILE A 57 -6.80 2.91 -16.81
N THR A 58 -5.86 3.88 -16.79
CA THR A 58 -5.39 4.56 -18.00
C THR A 58 -4.64 3.63 -18.94
N TYR A 59 -3.94 2.62 -18.41
CA TYR A 59 -3.24 1.59 -19.20
C TYR A 59 -4.21 0.65 -19.94
N GLY A 60 -5.42 0.50 -19.39
CA GLY A 60 -6.37 -0.53 -19.79
C GLY A 60 -6.10 -1.88 -19.13
N SER A 61 -5.61 -1.89 -17.88
CA SER A 61 -5.53 -3.12 -17.08
C SER A 61 -6.91 -3.73 -16.83
N SER A 62 -6.96 -5.04 -16.60
CA SER A 62 -8.22 -5.74 -16.34
C SER A 62 -8.82 -5.36 -14.99
N ALA A 63 -10.14 -5.56 -14.85
CA ALA A 63 -10.84 -5.38 -13.59
C ALA A 63 -10.22 -6.25 -12.48
N ASP A 64 -9.89 -7.52 -12.77
CA ASP A 64 -9.26 -8.45 -11.83
C ASP A 64 -7.90 -7.94 -11.30
N GLU A 65 -7.08 -7.29 -12.14
CA GLU A 65 -5.81 -6.72 -11.70
C GLU A 65 -6.01 -5.55 -10.73
N ILE A 66 -7.03 -4.73 -10.97
CA ILE A 66 -7.39 -3.59 -10.12
C ILE A 66 -7.99 -4.11 -8.80
N GLU A 67 -8.85 -5.12 -8.86
CA GLU A 67 -9.54 -5.70 -7.69
C GLU A 67 -8.55 -6.34 -6.70
N LYS A 68 -7.58 -7.14 -7.19
CA LYS A 68 -6.48 -7.65 -6.35
C LYS A 68 -5.72 -6.54 -5.65
N PHE A 69 -5.61 -5.39 -6.29
CA PHE A 69 -4.94 -4.23 -5.72
C PHE A 69 -5.77 -3.58 -4.60
N ASP A 70 -7.09 -3.46 -4.83
CA ASP A 70 -8.04 -2.94 -3.85
C ASP A 70 -8.15 -3.87 -2.62
N GLU A 71 -8.06 -5.19 -2.80
CA GLU A 71 -7.99 -6.19 -1.70
C GLU A 71 -6.79 -5.97 -0.77
N HIS A 72 -5.58 -5.80 -1.33
CA HIS A 72 -4.38 -5.53 -0.54
C HIS A 72 -4.49 -4.23 0.26
N LEU A 73 -5.06 -3.18 -0.35
CA LEU A 73 -5.32 -1.93 0.35
C LEU A 73 -6.31 -2.12 1.51
N HIS A 74 -7.34 -2.93 1.30
CA HIS A 74 -8.32 -3.24 2.32
C HIS A 74 -7.69 -3.98 3.51
N GLN A 75 -6.84 -4.98 3.27
CA GLN A 75 -6.11 -5.69 4.31
C GLN A 75 -5.21 -4.76 5.14
N LEU A 76 -4.52 -3.83 4.48
CA LEU A 76 -3.69 -2.85 5.16
C LEU A 76 -4.52 -1.92 6.08
N LYS A 77 -5.68 -1.45 5.59
CA LYS A 77 -6.61 -0.64 6.39
C LYS A 77 -7.11 -1.39 7.61
N ILE A 78 -7.47 -2.68 7.46
CA ILE A 78 -7.87 -3.53 8.59
C ILE A 78 -6.72 -3.63 9.60
N GLY A 79 -5.49 -3.89 9.13
CA GLY A 79 -4.35 -4.03 10.02
C GLY A 79 -4.04 -2.75 10.83
N TYR A 80 -4.17 -1.59 10.19
CA TYR A 80 -4.05 -0.30 10.85
C TYR A 80 -5.16 -0.05 11.88
N LEU A 81 -6.43 -0.33 11.54
CA LEU A 81 -7.54 -0.19 12.49
C LEU A 81 -7.36 -1.08 13.72
N LEU A 82 -6.89 -2.32 13.54
CA LEU A 82 -6.61 -3.22 14.65
C LEU A 82 -5.50 -2.68 15.55
N HIS A 83 -4.46 -2.06 14.98
CA HIS A 83 -3.41 -1.39 15.74
C HIS A 83 -3.93 -0.21 16.56
N GLU A 84 -4.73 0.69 15.97
CA GLU A 84 -5.38 1.81 16.69
C GLU A 84 -6.27 1.32 17.85
N MET A 85 -6.85 0.13 17.70
CA MET A 85 -7.67 -0.53 18.75
C MET A 85 -6.83 -1.27 19.81
N ASN A 86 -5.50 -1.20 19.78
CA ASN A 86 -4.58 -1.99 20.61
C ASN A 86 -4.75 -3.52 20.48
N ILE A 87 -5.19 -4.00 19.31
CA ILE A 87 -5.31 -5.42 18.98
C ILE A 87 -4.09 -5.81 18.13
N HIS A 88 -3.14 -6.53 18.72
CA HIS A 88 -1.94 -6.96 18.00
C HIS A 88 -2.27 -8.05 16.97
N LEU A 89 -1.83 -7.83 15.73
CA LEU A 89 -1.92 -8.81 14.65
C LEU A 89 -0.99 -10.02 14.92
N PRO A 90 -1.43 -11.26 14.63
CA PRO A 90 -0.55 -12.42 14.69
C PRO A 90 0.56 -12.34 13.61
N PRO A 91 1.72 -12.96 13.83
CA PRO A 91 2.79 -13.02 12.83
C PRO A 91 2.37 -13.82 11.58
N LEU A 92 2.91 -13.46 10.42
CA LEU A 92 2.68 -14.17 9.15
C LEU A 92 3.28 -15.59 9.23
N ARG A 93 2.48 -16.61 8.89
CA ARG A 93 2.91 -18.01 8.71
C ARG A 93 3.53 -18.23 7.34
#